data_AF-A0A970IZ12-F1
#
_entry.id   AF-A0A970IZ12-F1
#
_cell.length_a   1.000
_cell.length_b   1.000
_cell.length_c   1.000
_cell.angle_alpha   90.00
_cell.angle_beta   90.00
_cell.angle_gamma   90.00
#
_symmetry.space_group_name_H-M   'P 1'
#
loop_
_entity.id
_entity.type
_entity.pdbx_description
1 polymer ?
#
loop_
_entity_poly.entity_id
_entity_poly.type
_entity_poly.pdbx_seq_one_letter_code
_entity_poly.pdbx_strand_id
1 'polypeptide(L)'
;MDLIKSLFLPSKMNRHRHMSGFMAVMIFLACAFVLTIPTTVRIEKEKYNLVDEFGMSFLTEIPDTDDTNKIMQLKNYGCSVKEGKLVCENEEIIPIAKKDDAVKEAFMISYVVKVAQKDGSSRDVARNIYFVFDFYQAKPQYNVNTDFDDKERKDNEVNYLVYITKEFMAIRLQPQVDKNGNKLNTITHEVGFTDYGFSTDELGNTPSEAGKYLGYLFLNAYIPFYKRNISYTTVISIFVLNLIVIALVWLLSRSFGRLKNFKEYYGIASICFIPIAIIFFIVLWFIPVIEFSTILLFLNSAFALYYLFMIFKINNLSEVV
;
A
#
# COMPACT_ATOMS: atom_id res chain seq x y z
N MET A 1 38.07 -5.69 10.44
CA MET A 1 37.94 -7.16 10.24
C MET A 1 37.15 -7.85 11.34
N ASP A 2 37.24 -7.41 12.60
CA ASP A 2 36.56 -8.07 13.74
C ASP A 2 35.03 -7.91 13.78
N LEU A 3 34.49 -6.82 13.23
CA LEU A 3 33.03 -6.61 13.17
C LEU A 3 32.36 -7.62 12.22
N ILE A 4 32.88 -7.76 10.99
CA ILE A 4 32.36 -8.71 9.99
C ILE A 4 32.45 -10.14 10.54
N LYS A 5 33.56 -10.50 11.17
CA LYS A 5 33.71 -11.80 11.83
C LYS A 5 32.65 -12.04 12.92
N SER A 6 32.30 -11.03 13.71
CA SER A 6 31.24 -11.16 14.72
C SER A 6 29.83 -11.28 14.14
N LEU A 7 29.62 -10.98 12.85
CA LEU A 7 28.33 -11.20 12.19
C LEU A 7 28.09 -12.67 11.86
N PHE A 8 29.14 -13.48 11.67
CA PHE A 8 29.01 -14.86 11.17
C PHE A 8 29.59 -15.93 12.11
N LEU A 9 30.56 -15.59 12.97
CA LEU A 9 31.21 -16.53 13.87
C LEU A 9 30.57 -16.51 15.26
N PRO A 10 29.95 -17.61 15.73
CA PRO A 10 29.29 -17.66 17.05
C PRO A 10 30.20 -17.26 18.21
N SER A 11 31.46 -17.69 18.18
CA SER A 11 32.46 -17.38 19.21
C SER A 11 32.76 -15.88 19.32
N LYS A 12 32.81 -15.18 18.19
CA LYS A 12 33.01 -13.73 18.14
C LYS A 12 31.71 -12.96 18.42
N MET A 13 30.56 -13.53 18.08
CA MET A 13 29.24 -12.94 18.33
C MET A 13 28.88 -12.93 19.82
N ASN A 14 29.28 -13.96 20.58
CA ASN A 14 28.97 -14.09 22.01
C ASN A 14 29.42 -12.88 22.86
N ARG A 15 30.45 -12.13 22.42
CA ARG A 15 30.87 -10.89 23.12
C ARG A 15 29.76 -9.84 23.20
N HIS A 16 28.82 -9.85 22.28
CA HIS A 16 27.72 -8.89 22.21
C HIS A 16 26.57 -9.20 23.16
N ARG A 17 26.63 -10.30 23.93
CA ARG A 17 25.64 -10.60 24.99
C ARG A 17 25.55 -9.49 26.06
N HIS A 18 26.64 -8.77 26.27
CA HIS A 18 26.74 -7.69 27.27
C HIS A 18 26.38 -6.32 26.71
N MET A 19 26.01 -6.24 25.42
CA MET A 19 25.66 -4.98 24.78
C MET A 19 24.47 -4.31 25.46
N SER A 20 24.49 -2.97 25.52
CA SER A 20 23.34 -2.20 26.03
C SER A 20 22.09 -2.50 25.19
N GLY A 21 20.94 -2.65 25.84
CA GLY A 21 19.66 -2.86 25.15
C GLY A 21 19.32 -1.70 24.22
N PHE A 22 19.69 -0.47 24.59
CA PHE A 22 19.54 0.71 23.74
C PHE A 22 20.30 0.57 22.40
N MET A 23 21.52 0.05 22.42
CA MET A 23 22.29 -0.18 21.19
C MET A 23 21.65 -1.25 20.30
N ALA A 24 21.09 -2.30 20.89
CA ALA A 24 20.36 -3.33 20.14
C ALA A 24 19.12 -2.73 19.45
N VAL A 25 18.36 -1.88 20.15
CA VAL A 25 17.21 -1.16 19.58
C VAL A 25 17.65 -0.26 18.41
N MET A 26 18.73 0.50 18.58
CA MET A 26 19.26 1.37 17.52
C MET A 26 19.69 0.58 16.28
N ILE A 27 20.25 -0.63 16.44
CA ILE A 27 20.61 -1.50 15.31
C ILE A 27 19.35 -1.93 14.55
N PHE A 28 18.31 -2.39 15.24
CA PHE A 28 17.05 -2.75 14.58
C PHE A 28 16.41 -1.57 13.86
N LEU A 29 16.38 -0.38 14.46
CA LEU A 29 15.88 0.85 13.82
C LEU A 29 16.69 1.20 12.58
N ALA A 30 18.02 1.16 12.66
CA ALA A 30 18.90 1.45 11.53
C ALA A 30 18.67 0.45 10.38
N CYS A 31 18.59 -0.84 10.68
CA CYS A 31 18.31 -1.86 9.67
C CYS A 31 16.91 -1.69 9.06
N ALA A 32 15.89 -1.39 9.87
CA ALA A 32 14.54 -1.13 9.39
C ALA A 32 14.51 0.07 8.44
N PHE A 33 15.15 1.18 8.80
CA PHE A 33 15.25 2.36 7.95
C PHE A 33 15.96 2.03 6.63
N VAL A 34 17.11 1.36 6.67
CA VAL A 34 17.87 0.98 5.48
C VAL A 34 17.04 0.08 4.55
N LEU A 35 16.29 -0.87 5.10
CA LEU A 35 15.45 -1.80 4.32
C LEU A 35 14.28 -1.12 3.61
N THR A 36 13.82 0.05 4.06
CA THR A 36 12.75 0.79 3.38
C THR A 36 13.22 1.55 2.14
N ILE A 37 14.52 1.85 2.04
CA ILE A 37 15.08 2.69 0.97
C ILE A 37 14.86 2.09 -0.42
N PRO A 38 15.19 0.81 -0.71
CA PRO A 38 15.05 0.28 -2.07
C PRO A 38 13.61 0.34 -2.57
N THR A 39 12.66 -0.07 -1.73
CA THR A 39 11.23 -0.09 -2.08
C THR A 39 10.68 1.31 -2.28
N THR A 40 11.01 2.27 -1.41
CA THR A 40 10.54 3.66 -1.53
C THR A 40 11.09 4.36 -2.76
N VAL A 41 12.37 4.13 -3.11
CA VAL A 41 12.98 4.65 -4.35
C VAL A 41 12.31 4.06 -5.58
N ARG A 42 12.00 2.75 -5.57
CA ARG A 42 11.35 2.09 -6.70
C ARG A 42 9.92 2.54 -6.91
N ILE A 43 9.14 2.70 -5.84
CA ILE A 43 7.79 3.26 -5.93
C ILE A 43 7.81 4.62 -6.64
N GLU A 44 8.81 5.47 -6.35
CA GLU A 44 8.91 6.77 -7.02
C GLU A 44 9.27 6.63 -8.50
N LYS A 45 10.21 5.74 -8.83
CA LYS A 45 10.65 5.53 -10.23
C LYS A 45 9.57 4.88 -11.10
N GLU A 46 8.83 3.95 -10.54
CA GLU A 46 7.84 3.12 -11.25
C GLU A 46 6.42 3.65 -11.08
N LYS A 47 6.21 4.82 -10.44
CA LYS A 47 4.88 5.29 -10.00
C LYS A 47 3.77 5.23 -11.05
N TYR A 48 4.05 5.59 -12.29
CA TYR A 48 3.07 5.57 -13.38
C TYR A 48 2.89 4.19 -14.01
N ASN A 49 3.81 3.26 -13.76
CA ASN A 49 3.62 1.84 -14.11
C ASN A 49 2.83 1.10 -13.03
N LEU A 50 2.76 1.64 -11.80
CA LEU A 50 1.97 1.09 -10.70
C LEU A 50 0.47 1.44 -10.80
N VAL A 51 0.04 2.17 -11.83
CA VAL A 51 -1.38 2.50 -12.05
C VAL A 51 -2.24 1.24 -12.00
N ASP A 52 -1.81 0.19 -12.70
CA ASP A 52 -2.51 -1.09 -12.75
C ASP A 52 -2.45 -1.81 -11.41
N GLU A 53 -1.29 -1.78 -10.73
CA GLU A 53 -1.09 -2.40 -9.42
C GLU A 53 -1.97 -1.79 -8.33
N PHE A 54 -2.23 -0.48 -8.41
CA PHE A 54 -3.17 0.22 -7.53
C PHE A 54 -4.63 0.20 -8.01
N GLY A 55 -4.93 -0.51 -9.10
CA GLY A 55 -6.29 -0.65 -9.62
C GLY A 55 -6.86 0.62 -10.25
N MET A 56 -5.99 1.53 -10.71
CA MET A 56 -6.35 2.85 -11.27
C MET A 56 -6.34 2.88 -12.80
N SER A 57 -6.06 1.76 -13.45
CA SER A 57 -5.91 1.66 -14.92
C SER A 57 -7.16 2.08 -15.68
N PHE A 58 -8.32 1.92 -15.05
CA PHE A 58 -9.60 2.33 -15.61
C PHE A 58 -9.73 3.85 -15.85
N LEU A 59 -8.93 4.68 -15.17
CA LEU A 59 -8.89 6.12 -15.45
C LEU A 59 -7.92 6.44 -16.60
N THR A 60 -6.80 5.74 -16.70
CA THR A 60 -5.78 6.01 -17.72
C THR A 60 -6.10 5.43 -19.10
N GLU A 61 -7.02 4.46 -19.16
CA GLU A 61 -7.44 3.76 -20.38
C GLU A 61 -8.70 4.35 -21.05
N ILE A 62 -9.22 5.48 -20.54
CA ILE A 62 -10.42 6.12 -21.12
C ILE A 62 -10.15 6.50 -22.59
N PRO A 63 -10.95 6.00 -23.55
CA PRO A 63 -10.81 6.36 -24.96
C PRO A 63 -11.49 7.70 -25.27
N ASP A 64 -11.12 8.32 -26.39
CA ASP A 64 -11.77 9.53 -26.88
C ASP A 64 -13.02 9.16 -27.71
N THR A 65 -14.19 9.17 -27.07
CA THR A 65 -15.50 8.88 -27.71
C THR A 65 -16.57 9.86 -27.24
N ASP A 66 -17.69 9.92 -27.94
CA ASP A 66 -18.82 10.78 -27.56
C ASP A 66 -19.36 10.44 -26.15
N ASP A 67 -19.38 9.15 -25.79
CA ASP A 67 -19.84 8.69 -24.48
C ASP A 67 -18.89 9.11 -23.35
N THR A 68 -17.57 9.03 -23.58
CA THR A 68 -16.57 9.43 -22.59
C THR A 68 -16.39 10.94 -22.53
N ASN A 69 -16.80 11.69 -23.56
CA ASN A 69 -16.77 13.15 -23.59
C ASN A 69 -17.57 13.80 -22.45
N LYS A 70 -18.50 13.08 -21.81
CA LYS A 70 -19.18 13.53 -20.59
C LYS A 70 -18.20 13.87 -19.46
N ILE A 71 -17.01 13.25 -19.40
CA ILE A 71 -15.98 13.61 -18.40
C ILE A 71 -15.54 15.08 -18.52
N MET A 72 -15.64 15.67 -19.71
CA MET A 72 -15.30 17.07 -19.94
C MET A 72 -16.26 18.04 -19.26
N GLN A 73 -17.45 17.57 -18.83
CA GLN A 73 -18.37 18.36 -18.02
C GLN A 73 -17.73 18.81 -16.70
N LEU A 74 -16.73 18.08 -16.19
CA LEU A 74 -15.97 18.47 -15.01
C LEU A 74 -15.36 19.87 -15.15
N LYS A 75 -14.93 20.27 -16.35
CA LYS A 75 -14.41 21.61 -16.62
C LYS A 75 -15.42 22.71 -16.35
N ASN A 76 -16.70 22.46 -16.63
CA ASN A 76 -17.77 23.44 -16.46
C ASN A 76 -18.02 23.77 -14.98
N TYR A 77 -17.59 22.90 -14.06
CA TYR A 77 -17.77 23.11 -12.63
C TYR A 77 -16.75 24.11 -12.05
N GLY A 78 -15.63 24.37 -12.74
CA GLY A 78 -14.61 25.34 -12.30
C GLY A 78 -14.09 25.02 -10.90
N CYS A 79 -13.77 23.75 -10.65
CA CYS A 79 -13.38 23.28 -9.32
C CYS A 79 -11.86 23.32 -9.16
N SER A 80 -11.40 23.91 -8.05
CA SER A 80 -9.98 23.96 -7.69
C SER A 80 -9.78 23.78 -6.19
N VAL A 81 -8.66 23.20 -5.79
CA VAL A 81 -8.30 23.06 -4.37
C VAL A 81 -7.70 24.37 -3.86
N LYS A 82 -8.33 24.91 -2.81
CA LYS A 82 -7.88 26.08 -2.07
C LYS A 82 -7.85 25.74 -0.58
N GLU A 83 -6.70 25.95 0.07
CA GLU A 83 -6.52 25.69 1.51
C GLU A 83 -6.92 24.27 1.94
N GLY A 84 -6.62 23.26 1.09
CA GLY A 84 -6.93 21.86 1.37
C GLY A 84 -8.41 21.48 1.19
N LYS A 85 -9.21 22.36 0.60
CA LYS A 85 -10.62 22.10 0.28
C LYS A 85 -10.91 22.34 -1.19
N LEU A 86 -11.78 21.52 -1.76
CA LEU A 86 -12.30 21.72 -3.10
C LEU A 86 -13.31 22.87 -3.11
N VAL A 87 -13.07 23.88 -3.94
CA VAL A 87 -13.94 25.04 -4.16
C VAL A 87 -14.32 25.07 -5.62
N CYS A 88 -15.61 25.07 -5.92
CA CYS A 88 -16.14 25.14 -7.28
C CYS A 88 -16.83 26.47 -7.53
N GLU A 89 -16.60 27.07 -8.70
CA GLU A 89 -17.25 28.33 -9.07
C GLU A 89 -18.75 28.16 -9.31
N ASN A 90 -19.14 26.98 -9.84
CA ASN A 90 -20.52 26.69 -10.19
C ASN A 90 -21.10 25.56 -9.31
N GLU A 91 -21.04 25.68 -7.97
CA GLU A 91 -21.61 24.65 -7.06
C GLU A 91 -23.10 24.37 -7.32
N GLU A 92 -23.87 25.36 -7.80
CA GLU A 92 -25.32 25.25 -8.04
C GLU A 92 -25.70 24.30 -9.19
N ILE A 93 -24.82 24.11 -10.17
CA ILE A 93 -25.09 23.23 -11.33
C ILE A 93 -24.57 21.81 -11.10
N ILE A 94 -23.83 21.57 -10.02
CA ILE A 94 -23.27 20.25 -9.71
C ILE A 94 -24.42 19.38 -9.17
N PRO A 95 -24.67 18.20 -9.77
CA PRO A 95 -25.62 17.26 -9.20
C PRO A 95 -25.03 16.71 -7.90
N ILE A 96 -25.52 17.20 -6.76
CA ILE A 96 -25.07 16.78 -5.43
C ILE A 96 -25.96 15.62 -4.93
N ALA A 97 -25.34 14.58 -4.37
CA ALA A 97 -26.03 13.51 -3.68
C ALA A 97 -26.89 14.06 -2.52
N LYS A 98 -28.21 13.81 -2.54
CA LYS A 98 -29.15 14.15 -1.45
C LYS A 98 -29.74 12.88 -0.84
N LYS A 99 -30.13 12.96 0.45
CA LYS A 99 -30.64 11.83 1.24
C LYS A 99 -32.05 11.36 0.85
N ASP A 100 -32.90 12.28 0.39
CA ASP A 100 -34.34 12.03 0.18
C ASP A 100 -34.74 11.78 -1.28
N ASP A 101 -33.86 12.12 -2.22
CA ASP A 101 -33.97 11.73 -3.63
C ASP A 101 -32.84 10.74 -3.90
N ALA A 102 -33.16 9.52 -4.33
CA ALA A 102 -32.21 8.49 -4.74
C ALA A 102 -30.94 9.13 -5.34
N VAL A 103 -29.82 8.93 -4.66
CA VAL A 103 -28.54 9.59 -4.93
C VAL A 103 -28.29 9.70 -6.44
N LYS A 104 -28.35 10.93 -6.97
CA LYS A 104 -28.10 11.16 -8.38
C LYS A 104 -26.60 11.24 -8.61
N GLU A 105 -26.08 10.20 -9.24
CA GLU A 105 -24.80 10.24 -9.92
C GLU A 105 -24.75 11.48 -10.80
N ALA A 106 -23.64 12.22 -10.73
CA ALA A 106 -23.52 13.41 -11.53
C ALA A 106 -23.49 13.05 -13.01
N PHE A 107 -22.74 12.01 -13.35
CA PHE A 107 -22.77 11.35 -14.65
C PHE A 107 -22.08 9.99 -14.59
N MET A 108 -22.26 9.20 -15.65
CA MET A 108 -21.57 7.95 -15.89
C MET A 108 -20.93 7.97 -17.27
N ILE A 109 -19.71 7.46 -17.37
CA ILE A 109 -19.05 7.14 -18.64
C ILE A 109 -18.87 5.63 -18.77
N SER A 110 -19.02 5.14 -20.00
CA SER A 110 -18.89 3.72 -20.33
C SER A 110 -17.98 3.52 -21.53
N TYR A 111 -17.12 2.51 -21.47
CA TYR A 111 -16.31 2.09 -22.60
C TYR A 111 -15.95 0.61 -22.50
N VAL A 112 -15.49 0.01 -23.59
CA VAL A 112 -15.21 -1.44 -23.68
C VAL A 112 -13.70 -1.65 -23.82
N VAL A 113 -13.17 -2.61 -23.06
CA VAL A 113 -11.78 -3.07 -23.16
C VAL A 113 -11.73 -4.56 -23.50
N LYS A 114 -10.72 -4.96 -24.26
CA LYS A 114 -10.43 -6.37 -24.54
C LYS A 114 -9.55 -6.96 -23.46
N VAL A 115 -10.06 -7.93 -22.72
CA VAL A 115 -9.32 -8.64 -21.67
C VAL A 115 -8.91 -10.01 -22.20
N ALA A 116 -7.61 -10.30 -22.18
CA ALA A 116 -7.09 -11.62 -22.53
C ALA A 116 -7.50 -12.67 -21.49
N GLN A 117 -7.93 -13.83 -21.96
CA GLN A 117 -8.29 -14.98 -21.14
C GLN A 117 -7.15 -16.00 -21.10
N LYS A 118 -7.21 -16.90 -20.11
CA LYS A 118 -6.18 -17.95 -19.89
C LYS A 118 -6.07 -18.94 -21.06
N ASP A 119 -7.10 -19.08 -21.87
CA ASP A 119 -7.15 -19.94 -23.05
C ASP A 119 -6.59 -19.25 -24.32
N GLY A 120 -6.08 -18.02 -24.20
CA GLY A 120 -5.59 -17.23 -25.33
C GLY A 120 -6.68 -16.49 -26.11
N SER A 121 -7.95 -16.64 -25.74
CA SER A 121 -9.05 -15.83 -26.29
C SER A 121 -9.07 -14.43 -25.66
N SER A 122 -9.86 -13.52 -26.22
CA SER A 122 -10.14 -12.22 -25.62
C SER A 122 -11.64 -12.03 -25.44
N ARG A 123 -12.03 -11.36 -24.34
CA ARG A 123 -13.42 -11.02 -24.05
C ARG A 123 -13.55 -9.50 -23.95
N ASP A 124 -14.59 -8.98 -24.56
CA ASP A 124 -15.00 -7.60 -24.40
C ASP A 124 -15.61 -7.43 -23.00
N VAL A 125 -15.05 -6.53 -22.22
CA VAL A 125 -15.50 -6.18 -20.88
C VAL A 125 -15.88 -4.70 -20.89
N ALA A 126 -17.15 -4.42 -20.57
CA ALA A 126 -17.63 -3.06 -20.41
C ALA A 126 -17.19 -2.51 -19.05
N ARG A 127 -16.58 -1.33 -19.05
CA ARG A 127 -16.22 -0.58 -17.85
C ARG A 127 -17.13 0.63 -17.72
N ASN A 128 -17.79 0.73 -16.59
CA ASN A 128 -18.65 1.86 -16.25
C ASN A 128 -18.01 2.62 -15.10
N ILE A 129 -17.81 3.92 -15.27
CA ILE A 129 -17.24 4.80 -14.25
C ILE A 129 -18.32 5.79 -13.84
N TYR A 130 -18.69 5.72 -12.56
CA TYR A 130 -19.70 6.56 -11.95
C TYR A 130 -19.04 7.69 -11.20
N PHE A 131 -19.40 8.93 -11.54
CA PHE A 131 -18.92 10.13 -10.85
C PHE A 131 -19.99 10.63 -9.90
N VAL A 132 -19.63 10.75 -8.62
CA VAL A 132 -20.53 11.22 -7.56
C VAL A 132 -19.88 12.39 -6.83
N PHE A 133 -20.62 13.50 -6.74
CA PHE A 133 -20.24 14.67 -5.97
C PHE A 133 -21.06 14.77 -4.68
N ASP A 134 -20.40 14.89 -3.55
CA ASP A 134 -21.02 15.02 -2.23
C ASP A 134 -20.36 16.14 -1.43
N PHE A 135 -20.92 17.33 -1.61
CA PHE A 135 -20.41 18.57 -1.05
C PHE A 135 -21.10 18.96 0.28
N TYR A 136 -21.80 18.02 0.91
CA TYR A 136 -22.55 18.28 2.13
C TYR A 136 -21.61 18.47 3.33
N GLN A 137 -21.77 19.58 4.06
CA GLN A 137 -20.73 20.11 4.96
C GLN A 137 -20.55 19.37 6.31
N ALA A 138 -21.46 18.47 6.71
CA ALA A 138 -21.40 17.86 8.05
C ALA A 138 -20.92 16.39 8.04
N LYS A 139 -21.42 15.58 7.10
CA LYS A 139 -21.03 14.19 6.85
C LYS A 139 -21.41 13.81 5.41
N PRO A 140 -20.60 12.97 4.73
CA PRO A 140 -21.00 12.28 3.51
C PRO A 140 -22.43 11.78 3.60
N GLN A 141 -23.28 12.18 2.66
CA GLN A 141 -24.62 11.62 2.51
C GLN A 141 -24.60 10.32 1.70
N TYR A 142 -23.62 10.19 0.80
CA TYR A 142 -23.42 8.96 0.04
C TYR A 142 -22.62 7.94 0.85
N ASN A 143 -23.21 6.77 1.10
CA ASN A 143 -22.48 5.67 1.70
C ASN A 143 -21.84 4.83 0.60
N VAL A 144 -20.55 5.13 0.37
CA VAL A 144 -19.68 4.44 -0.60
C VAL A 144 -19.71 2.91 -0.45
N ASN A 145 -20.00 2.39 0.74
CA ASN A 145 -20.01 0.94 1.02
C ASN A 145 -21.34 0.24 0.75
N THR A 146 -22.46 0.96 0.74
CA THR A 146 -23.80 0.33 0.57
C THR A 146 -24.43 0.74 -0.73
N ASP A 147 -24.39 2.03 -1.04
CA ASP A 147 -25.20 2.62 -2.11
C ASP A 147 -24.64 2.27 -3.50
N PHE A 148 -23.33 2.03 -3.59
CA PHE A 148 -22.67 1.57 -4.81
C PHE A 148 -22.79 0.06 -5.02
N ASP A 149 -22.83 -0.71 -3.93
CA ASP A 149 -22.76 -2.17 -3.96
C ASP A 149 -24.11 -2.81 -4.31
N ASP A 150 -25.20 -2.05 -4.29
CA ASP A 150 -26.56 -2.53 -4.58
C ASP A 150 -26.98 -2.34 -6.05
N LYS A 151 -26.10 -1.80 -6.89
CA LYS A 151 -26.34 -1.70 -8.34
C LYS A 151 -26.26 -3.06 -9.03
N GLU A 152 -27.25 -3.35 -9.86
CA GLU A 152 -27.25 -4.54 -10.72
C GLU A 152 -26.01 -4.53 -11.63
N ARG A 153 -25.28 -5.65 -11.63
CA ARG A 153 -24.06 -5.84 -12.42
C ARG A 153 -24.22 -7.06 -13.30
N LYS A 154 -23.93 -6.91 -14.59
CA LYS A 154 -23.88 -8.06 -15.51
C LYS A 154 -22.49 -8.69 -15.51
N ASP A 155 -22.41 -9.97 -15.86
CA ASP A 155 -21.15 -10.75 -15.90
C ASP A 155 -20.07 -10.18 -16.85
N ASN A 156 -20.45 -9.32 -17.81
CA ASN A 156 -19.56 -8.64 -18.76
C ASN A 156 -19.17 -7.21 -18.34
N GLU A 157 -19.60 -6.77 -17.17
CA GLU A 157 -19.48 -5.38 -16.74
C GLU A 157 -18.59 -5.28 -15.50
N VAL A 158 -17.85 -4.18 -15.41
CA VAL A 158 -17.07 -3.78 -14.25
C VAL A 158 -17.42 -2.34 -13.92
N ASN A 159 -17.93 -2.12 -12.72
CA ASN A 159 -18.37 -0.81 -12.25
C ASN A 159 -17.33 -0.22 -11.31
N TYR A 160 -16.92 1.02 -11.58
CA TYR A 160 -16.00 1.82 -10.78
C TYR A 160 -16.69 3.08 -10.30
N LEU A 161 -16.35 3.52 -9.10
CA LEU A 161 -16.84 4.75 -8.50
C LEU A 161 -15.68 5.72 -8.34
N VAL A 162 -15.89 6.96 -8.79
CA VAL A 162 -15.09 8.12 -8.45
C VAL A 162 -15.98 9.04 -7.61
N TYR A 163 -15.67 9.12 -6.32
CA TYR A 163 -16.42 9.88 -5.33
C TYR A 163 -15.63 11.11 -4.91
N ILE A 164 -16.22 12.30 -5.02
CA ILE A 164 -15.53 13.57 -4.80
C ILE A 164 -16.31 14.38 -3.75
N THR A 165 -15.64 14.74 -2.65
CA THR A 165 -16.19 15.58 -1.59
C THR A 165 -15.51 16.96 -1.57
N LYS A 166 -15.80 17.79 -0.56
CA LYS A 166 -15.04 19.02 -0.34
C LYS A 166 -13.64 18.77 0.22
N GLU A 167 -13.37 17.60 0.78
CA GLU A 167 -12.14 17.32 1.55
C GLU A 167 -11.28 16.21 0.95
N PHE A 168 -11.86 15.29 0.18
CA PHE A 168 -11.15 14.16 -0.39
C PHE A 168 -11.77 13.65 -1.70
N MET A 169 -10.98 12.85 -2.41
CA MET A 169 -11.43 12.01 -3.51
C MET A 169 -11.27 10.54 -3.10
N ALA A 170 -12.26 9.71 -3.44
CA ALA A 170 -12.19 8.27 -3.23
C ALA A 170 -12.48 7.50 -4.53
N ILE A 171 -11.80 6.38 -4.69
CA ILE A 171 -12.00 5.44 -5.79
C ILE A 171 -12.32 4.07 -5.24
N ARG A 172 -13.32 3.42 -5.83
CA ARG A 172 -13.76 2.07 -5.45
C ARG A 172 -14.15 1.24 -6.65
N LEU A 173 -13.79 -0.03 -6.62
CA LEU A 173 -14.31 -1.06 -7.51
C LEU A 173 -15.57 -1.70 -6.88
N GLN A 174 -16.61 -1.92 -7.67
CA GLN A 174 -17.80 -2.62 -7.18
C GLN A 174 -17.46 -4.08 -6.85
N PRO A 175 -17.89 -4.62 -5.70
CA PRO A 175 -17.69 -6.02 -5.32
C PRO A 175 -17.99 -6.99 -6.45
N GLN A 176 -17.07 -7.93 -6.65
CA GLN A 176 -17.38 -9.13 -7.42
C GLN A 176 -18.16 -10.09 -6.53
N VAL A 177 -19.00 -10.91 -7.14
CA VAL A 177 -19.74 -11.96 -6.44
C VAL A 177 -19.07 -13.29 -6.73
N ASP A 178 -18.81 -14.09 -5.68
CA ASP A 178 -18.24 -15.42 -5.85
C ASP A 178 -19.27 -16.41 -6.43
N LYS A 179 -18.84 -17.64 -6.77
CA LYS A 179 -19.73 -18.68 -7.31
C LYS A 179 -20.89 -19.08 -6.38
N ASN A 180 -20.80 -18.72 -5.10
CA ASN A 180 -21.79 -19.02 -4.07
C ASN A 180 -22.70 -17.82 -3.77
N GLY A 181 -22.58 -16.71 -4.51
CA GLY A 181 -23.39 -15.51 -4.29
C GLY A 181 -22.84 -14.56 -3.23
N ASN A 182 -21.65 -14.79 -2.67
CA ASN A 182 -21.08 -13.91 -1.65
C ASN A 182 -20.38 -12.72 -2.30
N LYS A 183 -20.67 -11.50 -1.83
CA LYS A 183 -19.94 -10.28 -2.22
C LYS A 183 -18.50 -10.38 -1.69
N LEU A 184 -17.53 -10.29 -2.59
CA LEU A 184 -16.11 -10.22 -2.27
C LEU A 184 -15.77 -8.82 -1.74
N ASN A 185 -14.94 -8.75 -0.70
CA ASN A 185 -14.51 -7.47 -0.15
C ASN A 185 -13.74 -6.67 -1.20
N THR A 186 -14.12 -5.41 -1.39
CA THR A 186 -13.37 -4.44 -2.17
C THR A 186 -12.76 -3.38 -1.27
N ILE A 187 -11.61 -2.87 -1.70
CA ILE A 187 -10.91 -1.81 -0.99
C ILE A 187 -11.34 -0.48 -1.61
N THR A 188 -11.67 0.48 -0.76
CA THR A 188 -11.85 1.88 -1.15
C THR A 188 -10.54 2.61 -0.88
N HIS A 189 -10.02 3.30 -1.89
CA HIS A 189 -8.86 4.15 -1.73
C HIS A 189 -9.33 5.60 -1.60
N GLU A 190 -8.88 6.29 -0.56
CA GLU A 190 -9.23 7.68 -0.26
C GLU A 190 -7.96 8.53 -0.20
N VAL A 191 -8.02 9.72 -0.79
CA VAL A 191 -6.96 10.72 -0.77
C VAL A 191 -7.53 12.10 -0.42
N GLY A 192 -6.97 12.78 0.58
CA GLY A 192 -7.44 14.09 1.04
C GLY A 192 -6.77 15.26 0.30
N PHE A 193 -7.53 16.28 -0.08
CA PHE A 193 -7.06 17.46 -0.82
C PHE A 193 -6.05 18.33 -0.06
N THR A 194 -5.80 18.07 1.22
CA THR A 194 -4.72 18.74 1.98
C THR A 194 -3.34 18.44 1.43
N ASP A 195 -3.17 17.28 0.79
CA ASP A 195 -1.87 16.77 0.37
C ASP A 195 -1.60 16.94 -1.13
N TYR A 196 -2.59 17.39 -1.91
CA TYR A 196 -2.49 17.54 -3.37
C TYR A 196 -3.41 18.63 -3.94
N GLY A 197 -3.00 19.25 -5.04
CA GLY A 197 -3.84 20.18 -5.80
C GLY A 197 -4.71 19.44 -6.82
N PHE A 198 -6.00 19.73 -6.87
CA PHE A 198 -6.89 19.34 -7.97
C PHE A 198 -7.37 20.61 -8.65
N SER A 199 -7.36 20.63 -9.98
CA SER A 199 -7.98 21.68 -10.78
C SER A 199 -8.64 21.11 -12.01
N THR A 200 -9.87 21.52 -12.28
CA THR A 200 -10.58 21.13 -13.50
C THR A 200 -9.95 21.72 -14.76
N ASP A 201 -9.18 22.80 -14.64
CA ASP A 201 -8.48 23.43 -15.76
C ASP A 201 -7.34 22.55 -16.29
N GLU A 202 -6.80 21.68 -15.44
CA GLU A 202 -5.68 20.78 -15.76
C GLU A 202 -6.11 19.45 -16.40
N LEU A 203 -7.42 19.22 -16.59
CA LEU A 203 -7.96 17.98 -17.17
C LEU A 203 -7.57 17.73 -18.64
N GLY A 204 -6.83 18.63 -19.30
CA GLY A 204 -6.52 18.51 -20.74
C GLY A 204 -7.76 18.69 -21.61
N ASN A 205 -7.67 18.50 -22.93
CA ASN A 205 -8.73 18.82 -23.89
C ASN A 205 -9.50 17.60 -24.41
N THR A 206 -9.08 16.38 -24.08
CA THR A 206 -9.75 15.15 -24.49
C THR A 206 -10.11 14.26 -23.29
N PRO A 207 -11.09 13.35 -23.42
CA PRO A 207 -11.44 12.40 -22.37
C PRO A 207 -10.26 11.55 -21.89
N SER A 208 -9.38 11.13 -22.81
CA SER A 208 -8.18 10.38 -22.47
C SER A 208 -7.21 11.20 -21.61
N GLU A 209 -7.02 12.48 -21.93
CA GLU A 209 -6.19 13.38 -21.13
C GLU A 209 -6.79 13.61 -19.74
N ALA A 210 -8.11 13.82 -19.66
CA ALA A 210 -8.83 14.00 -18.40
C ALA A 210 -8.72 12.76 -17.49
N GLY A 211 -8.91 11.58 -18.08
CA GLY A 211 -8.75 10.31 -17.38
C GLY A 211 -7.33 10.12 -16.82
N LYS A 212 -6.31 10.35 -17.65
CA LYS A 212 -4.89 10.27 -17.22
C LYS A 212 -4.58 11.28 -16.12
N TYR A 213 -5.07 12.51 -16.22
CA TYR A 213 -4.89 13.51 -15.18
C TYR A 213 -5.46 13.03 -13.85
N LEU A 214 -6.72 12.57 -13.82
CA LEU A 214 -7.36 12.07 -12.60
C LEU A 214 -6.62 10.85 -12.01
N GLY A 215 -6.25 9.89 -12.86
CA GLY A 215 -5.51 8.70 -12.42
C GLY A 215 -4.13 9.05 -11.83
N TYR A 216 -3.37 9.91 -12.50
CA TYR A 216 -2.06 10.35 -12.03
C TYR A 216 -2.14 11.25 -10.81
N LEU A 217 -3.16 12.10 -10.73
CA LEU A 217 -3.39 12.92 -9.55
C LEU A 217 -3.64 12.04 -8.33
N PHE A 218 -4.54 11.06 -8.46
CA PHE A 218 -4.84 10.12 -7.40
C PHE A 218 -3.59 9.35 -6.96
N LEU A 219 -2.80 8.85 -7.92
CA LEU A 219 -1.55 8.14 -7.63
C LEU A 219 -0.52 9.01 -6.92
N ASN A 220 -0.34 10.24 -7.38
CA ASN A 220 0.59 11.18 -6.75
C ASN A 220 0.16 11.50 -5.31
N ALA A 221 -1.14 11.55 -5.03
CA ALA A 221 -1.68 11.72 -3.69
C ALA A 221 -1.55 10.46 -2.81
N TYR A 222 -1.75 9.27 -3.40
CA TYR A 222 -1.76 8.00 -2.69
C TYR A 222 -0.36 7.45 -2.38
N ILE A 223 0.62 7.69 -3.26
CA ILE A 223 1.99 7.16 -3.13
C ILE A 223 2.68 7.58 -1.81
N PRO A 224 2.63 8.85 -1.37
CA PRO A 224 3.20 9.26 -0.09
C PRO A 224 2.60 8.47 1.09
N PHE A 225 1.27 8.30 1.10
CA PHE A 225 0.58 7.48 2.10
C PHE A 225 1.07 6.04 2.07
N TYR A 226 1.17 5.43 0.89
CA TYR A 226 1.64 4.06 0.72
C TYR A 226 3.09 3.87 1.17
N LYS A 227 4.01 4.78 0.81
CA LYS A 227 5.41 4.78 1.27
C LYS A 227 5.53 4.87 2.80
N ARG A 228 4.71 5.73 3.41
CA ARG A 228 4.63 5.88 4.86
C ARG A 228 4.15 4.58 5.52
N ASN A 229 3.13 3.95 4.97
CA ASN A 229 2.62 2.67 5.46
C ASN A 229 3.66 1.55 5.34
N ILE A 230 4.39 1.48 4.22
CA ILE A 230 5.51 0.55 4.07
C ILE A 230 6.53 0.77 5.18
N SER A 231 6.94 2.02 5.40
CA SER A 231 7.94 2.36 6.40
C SER A 231 7.51 1.95 7.81
N TYR A 232 6.27 2.27 8.19
CA TYR A 232 5.72 1.85 9.49
C TYR A 232 5.58 0.34 9.61
N THR A 233 5.06 -0.33 8.58
CA THR A 233 4.90 -1.78 8.58
C THR A 233 6.25 -2.49 8.69
N THR A 234 7.29 -2.00 8.02
CA THR A 234 8.66 -2.53 8.13
C THR A 234 9.21 -2.37 9.54
N VAL A 235 9.08 -1.18 10.15
CA VAL A 235 9.53 -0.96 11.53
C VAL A 235 8.77 -1.86 12.50
N ILE A 236 7.45 -1.91 12.42
CA ILE A 236 6.61 -2.76 13.28
C ILE A 236 6.96 -4.24 13.09
N SER A 237 7.08 -4.70 11.85
CA SER A 237 7.44 -6.08 11.53
C SER A 237 8.79 -6.45 12.14
N ILE A 238 9.82 -5.62 11.93
CA ILE A 238 11.18 -5.86 12.44
C ILE A 238 11.23 -5.77 13.97
N PHE A 239 10.45 -4.92 14.61
CA PHE A 239 10.44 -4.82 16.06
C PHE A 239 9.59 -5.91 16.72
N VAL A 240 8.32 -5.99 16.37
CA VAL A 240 7.33 -6.83 17.06
C VAL A 240 7.56 -8.29 16.73
N LEU A 241 7.71 -8.66 15.46
CA LEU A 241 7.85 -10.08 15.09
C LEU A 241 9.18 -10.64 15.57
N ASN A 242 10.28 -9.90 15.41
CA ASN A 242 11.57 -10.36 15.94
C ASN A 242 11.57 -10.42 17.46
N LEU A 243 10.91 -9.48 18.17
CA LEU A 243 10.77 -9.56 19.63
C LEU A 243 10.04 -10.83 20.07
N ILE A 244 8.97 -11.22 19.36
CA ILE A 244 8.26 -12.48 19.60
C ILE A 244 9.19 -13.68 19.41
N VAL A 245 9.94 -13.72 18.30
CA VAL A 245 10.92 -14.79 18.04
C VAL A 245 11.97 -14.85 19.14
N ILE A 246 12.55 -13.71 19.54
CA ILE A 246 13.57 -13.63 20.60
C ILE A 246 13.00 -14.11 21.93
N ALA A 247 11.77 -13.71 22.29
CA ALA A 247 11.10 -14.14 23.50
C ALA A 247 10.85 -15.66 23.51
N LEU A 248 10.38 -16.23 22.39
CA LEU A 248 10.20 -17.67 22.25
C LEU A 248 11.52 -18.43 22.41
N VAL A 249 12.58 -17.99 21.73
CA VAL A 249 13.90 -18.60 21.82
C VAL A 249 14.47 -18.52 23.24
N TRP A 250 14.31 -17.38 23.91
CA TRP A 250 14.71 -17.21 25.31
C TRP A 250 13.93 -18.15 26.24
N LEU A 251 12.60 -18.21 26.12
CA LEU A 251 11.75 -19.07 26.95
C LEU A 251 12.10 -20.56 26.79
N LEU A 252 12.33 -21.01 25.57
CA LEU A 252 12.72 -22.40 25.28
C LEU A 252 14.15 -22.72 25.74
N SER A 253 15.05 -21.74 25.69
CA SER A 253 16.46 -21.95 26.01
C SER A 253 16.80 -21.70 27.48
N ARG A 254 15.92 -21.08 28.27
CA ARG A 254 16.21 -20.67 29.66
C ARG A 254 16.68 -21.82 30.56
N SER A 255 16.17 -23.03 30.32
CA SER A 255 16.43 -24.22 31.16
C SER A 255 17.72 -24.95 30.80
N PHE A 256 18.24 -24.81 29.57
CA PHE A 256 19.39 -25.59 29.09
C PHE A 256 20.54 -24.74 28.55
N GLY A 257 20.32 -23.45 28.34
CA GLY A 257 21.29 -22.53 27.74
C GLY A 257 22.23 -21.87 28.75
N ARG A 258 23.36 -21.37 28.23
CA ARG A 258 24.36 -20.58 28.96
C ARG A 258 23.93 -19.13 29.16
N LEU A 259 23.19 -18.59 28.21
CA LEU A 259 22.57 -17.27 28.29
C LEU A 259 21.37 -17.37 29.24
N LYS A 260 21.27 -16.47 30.21
CA LYS A 260 20.22 -16.49 31.25
C LYS A 260 19.26 -15.32 31.12
N ASN A 261 19.76 -14.16 30.71
CA ASN A 261 18.99 -12.93 30.71
C ASN A 261 18.44 -12.63 29.32
N PHE A 262 17.18 -12.17 29.24
CA PHE A 262 16.56 -11.76 27.99
C PHE A 262 17.40 -10.72 27.21
N LYS A 263 18.06 -9.82 27.94
CA LYS A 263 18.99 -8.82 27.37
C LYS A 263 20.09 -9.45 26.52
N GLU A 264 20.63 -10.60 26.93
CA GLU A 264 21.71 -11.29 26.19
C GLU A 264 21.20 -11.82 24.85
N TYR A 265 20.01 -12.42 24.86
CA TYR A 265 19.32 -12.91 23.66
C TYR A 265 19.01 -11.76 22.70
N TYR A 266 18.52 -10.64 23.22
CA TYR A 266 18.20 -9.45 22.44
C TYR A 266 19.45 -8.79 21.84
N GLY A 267 20.55 -8.73 22.58
CA GLY A 267 21.84 -8.24 22.09
C GLY A 267 22.36 -9.08 20.91
N ILE A 268 22.37 -10.41 21.05
CA ILE A 268 22.79 -11.32 19.97
C ILE A 268 21.86 -11.20 18.76
N ALA A 269 20.55 -11.12 18.99
CA ALA A 269 19.56 -11.01 17.92
C ALA A 269 19.79 -9.79 17.02
N SER A 270 20.08 -8.63 17.62
CA SER A 270 20.37 -7.43 16.84
C SER A 270 21.59 -7.58 15.92
N ILE A 271 22.64 -8.30 16.36
CA ILE A 271 23.81 -8.59 15.53
C ILE A 271 23.49 -9.62 14.45
N CYS A 272 22.70 -10.65 14.76
CA CYS A 272 22.22 -11.62 13.77
C CYS A 272 21.35 -10.97 12.67
N PHE A 273 20.65 -9.89 12.99
CA PHE A 273 19.78 -9.21 12.04
C PHE A 273 20.57 -8.45 10.97
N ILE A 274 21.76 -7.92 11.28
CA ILE A 274 22.60 -7.16 10.34
C ILE A 274 22.87 -7.91 9.03
N PRO A 275 23.43 -9.14 9.00
CA PRO A 275 23.69 -9.84 7.75
C PRO A 275 22.40 -10.15 6.97
N ILE A 276 21.30 -10.45 7.66
CA ILE A 276 19.99 -10.66 7.03
C ILE A 276 19.50 -9.37 6.37
N ALA A 277 19.58 -8.23 7.06
CA ALA A 277 19.22 -6.94 6.53
C ALA A 277 20.06 -6.54 5.31
N ILE A 278 21.37 -6.85 5.30
CA ILE A 278 22.24 -6.59 4.14
C ILE A 278 21.80 -7.42 2.92
N ILE A 279 21.53 -8.71 3.10
CA ILE A 279 21.09 -9.59 2.02
C ILE A 279 19.77 -9.08 1.44
N PHE A 280 18.79 -8.81 2.31
CA PHE A 280 17.47 -8.36 1.87
C PHE A 280 17.48 -6.94 1.29
N PHE A 281 18.37 -6.06 1.76
CA PHE A 281 18.58 -4.75 1.14
C PHE A 281 18.97 -4.89 -0.33
N ILE A 282 19.85 -5.85 -0.67
CA ILE A 282 20.26 -6.11 -2.05
C ILE A 282 19.08 -6.70 -2.85
N VAL A 283 18.39 -7.69 -2.28
CA VAL A 283 17.26 -8.38 -2.94
C VAL A 283 16.10 -7.43 -3.27
N LEU A 284 15.78 -6.49 -2.37
CA LEU A 284 14.67 -5.54 -2.53
C LEU A 284 14.82 -4.61 -3.74
N TRP A 285 16.02 -4.47 -4.31
CA TRP A 285 16.20 -3.72 -5.56
C TRP A 285 15.59 -4.42 -6.77
N PHE A 286 15.35 -5.73 -6.71
CA PHE A 286 14.99 -6.54 -7.88
C PHE A 286 13.58 -7.14 -7.83
N ILE A 287 12.89 -7.11 -6.69
CA ILE A 287 11.57 -7.76 -6.53
C ILE A 287 10.42 -6.74 -6.67
N PRO A 288 9.34 -7.02 -7.42
CA PRO A 288 8.19 -6.11 -7.57
C PRO A 288 7.67 -5.55 -6.24
N VAL A 289 7.20 -4.29 -6.26
CA VAL A 289 6.73 -3.58 -5.07
C VAL A 289 5.55 -4.32 -4.42
N ILE A 290 4.64 -4.86 -5.23
CA ILE A 290 3.45 -5.59 -4.74
C ILE A 290 3.79 -6.81 -3.87
N GLU A 291 4.97 -7.41 -4.06
CA GLU A 291 5.41 -8.58 -3.29
C GLU A 291 6.09 -8.21 -1.97
N PHE A 292 6.16 -6.93 -1.62
CA PHE A 292 6.88 -6.44 -0.43
C PHE A 292 6.48 -7.14 0.87
N SER A 293 5.17 -7.34 1.10
CA SER A 293 4.67 -8.06 2.29
C SER A 293 5.19 -9.49 2.37
N THR A 294 5.25 -10.19 1.23
CA THR A 294 5.79 -11.55 1.13
C THR A 294 7.30 -11.56 1.42
N ILE A 295 8.04 -10.58 0.92
CA ILE A 295 9.47 -10.44 1.19
C ILE A 295 9.74 -10.19 2.68
N LEU A 296 8.93 -9.35 3.34
CA LEU A 296 9.04 -9.14 4.78
C LEU A 296 8.83 -10.43 5.58
N LEU A 297 7.92 -11.30 5.14
CA LEU A 297 7.74 -12.62 5.76
C LEU A 297 8.99 -13.50 5.58
N PHE A 298 9.55 -13.55 4.38
CA PHE A 298 10.79 -14.28 4.12
C PHE A 298 11.96 -13.73 4.94
N LEU A 299 12.06 -12.40 5.09
CA LEU A 299 13.09 -11.73 5.89
C LEU A 299 13.03 -12.19 7.35
N ASN A 300 11.85 -12.12 7.96
CA ASN A 300 11.65 -12.56 9.35
C ASN A 300 11.92 -14.06 9.51
N SER A 301 11.55 -14.88 8.52
CA SER A 301 11.81 -16.32 8.54
C SER A 301 13.31 -16.63 8.44
N ALA A 302 14.02 -15.97 7.54
CA ALA A 302 15.48 -16.10 7.40
C ALA A 302 16.20 -15.66 8.67
N PHE A 303 15.75 -14.54 9.28
CA PHE A 303 16.25 -14.11 10.58
C PHE A 303 16.01 -15.16 11.66
N ALA A 304 14.79 -15.69 11.81
CA ALA A 304 14.47 -16.66 12.83
C ALA A 304 15.35 -17.92 12.74
N LEU A 305 15.51 -18.47 11.53
CA LEU A 305 16.38 -19.62 11.29
C LEU A 305 17.85 -19.33 11.61
N TYR A 306 18.35 -18.19 11.12
CA TYR A 306 19.74 -17.80 11.36
C TYR A 306 20.02 -17.55 12.85
N TYR A 307 19.12 -16.84 13.53
CA TYR A 307 19.21 -16.55 14.94
C TYR A 307 19.17 -17.82 15.80
N LEU A 308 18.24 -18.74 15.50
CA LEU A 308 18.15 -20.05 16.17
C LEU A 308 19.46 -20.82 16.05
N PHE A 309 20.03 -20.88 14.84
CA PHE A 309 21.32 -21.55 14.60
C PHE A 309 22.44 -20.91 15.43
N MET A 310 22.51 -19.58 15.48
CA MET A 310 23.54 -18.87 16.24
C MET A 310 23.39 -19.09 17.74
N ILE A 311 22.18 -19.02 18.29
CA ILE A 311 21.92 -19.28 19.72
C ILE A 311 22.28 -20.73 20.07
N PHE A 312 21.89 -21.71 19.24
CA PHE A 312 22.25 -23.11 19.46
C PHE A 312 23.77 -23.30 19.51
N LYS A 313 24.51 -22.69 18.57
CA LYS A 313 25.97 -22.76 18.56
C LYS A 313 26.59 -22.06 19.77
N ILE A 314 26.12 -20.87 20.14
CA ILE A 314 26.64 -20.11 21.29
C ILE A 314 26.45 -20.87 22.59
N ASN A 315 25.28 -21.48 22.80
CA ASN A 315 25.00 -22.29 23.98
C ASN A 315 25.90 -23.53 24.08
N ASN A 316 26.36 -24.07 22.95
CA ASN A 316 27.19 -25.28 22.85
C ASN A 316 28.69 -25.01 22.65
N LEU A 317 29.17 -23.75 22.69
CA LEU A 317 30.60 -23.47 22.60
C LEU A 317 31.34 -24.13 23.78
N SER A 318 32.34 -24.97 23.56
CA SER A 318 33.28 -25.32 24.63
C SER A 318 34.02 -24.05 25.06
N GLU A 319 34.23 -23.86 26.36
CA GLU A 319 35.10 -22.78 26.82
C GLU A 319 36.49 -23.03 26.23
N VAL A 320 36.92 -22.18 25.31
CA VAL A 320 38.35 -21.95 25.12
C VAL A 320 38.63 -20.66 25.88
N VAL A 321 39.25 -20.87 27.05
CA VAL A 321 39.76 -19.86 27.98
C VAL A 321 40.52 -18.77 27.26
#